data_AF-A0A3N9UYK6-F1
#
_entry.id   AF-A0A3N9UYK6-F1
#
_cell.length_a   1.000
_cell.length_b   1.000
_cell.length_c   1.000
_cell.angle_alpha   90.00
_cell.angle_beta   90.00
_cell.angle_gamma   90.00
#
_symmetry.space_group_name_H-M   'P 1'
#
loop_
_entity.id
_entity.type
_entity.pdbx_description
1 polymer ?
#
loop_
_entity_poly.entity_id
_entity_poly.type
_entity_poly.pdbx_seq_one_letter_code
_entity_poly.pdbx_strand_id
1 'polypeptide(L)'
;AFVASRFPLEEATLPELSERTKISEGKLLPILDAMADKGLVMDMPYGGTVYYLLMPGLIGFFEFTFMKRRADLPLEKIARLMSEYLAESQAKEFFGSPTPLTRSLVYEENVPVTSEITTYERAREIIREAGFGAVGLCYCRHKKEHLGEECKKGAPVEEICISLGSAARFMARRGFAREKSVDELLAVLDRARSLNLTHITDNIRLKPSFICNCCRCCCELLAGVQMGYHDGIAKTGFAAAVDPQFCDYCGACFTACNVKAIGPVKGERAAGKKKRHAAVSEEICLGCGACIATCKKGALTLIPARNRPVPPLKRKDLYFRILREKGRLTPYIVGGIRKGLRDLLKGKVIPAKVPIINE
;
A
#
# COMPACT_ATOMS: atom_id res chain seq x y z
N ALA A 1 19.23 15.97 -5.36
CA ALA A 1 19.80 15.72 -4.01
C ALA A 1 19.72 16.96 -3.12
N PHE A 2 20.38 18.07 -3.47
CA PHE A 2 20.39 19.30 -2.64
C PHE A 2 18.99 19.82 -2.28
N VAL A 3 18.08 19.96 -3.25
CA VAL A 3 16.71 20.45 -2.96
C VAL A 3 15.97 19.47 -2.03
N ALA A 4 16.03 18.17 -2.32
CA ALA A 4 15.40 17.13 -1.50
C ALA A 4 15.88 17.15 -0.04
N SER A 5 17.18 17.36 0.22
CA SER A 5 17.71 17.38 1.59
C SER A 5 17.28 18.60 2.41
N ARG A 6 16.60 19.58 1.80
CA ARG A 6 16.06 20.76 2.47
C ARG A 6 14.56 20.67 2.77
N PHE A 7 13.87 19.64 2.27
CA PHE A 7 12.47 19.43 2.59
C PHE A 7 12.29 19.17 4.09
N PRO A 8 11.25 19.75 4.73
CA PRO A 8 10.81 19.28 6.03
C PRO A 8 10.17 17.89 5.93
N LEU A 9 9.90 17.27 7.08
CA LEU A 9 9.15 16.01 7.17
C LEU A 9 7.66 16.18 6.82
N GLU A 10 7.17 17.42 6.85
CA GLU A 10 5.81 17.81 6.49
C GLU A 10 5.79 18.44 5.09
N GLU A 11 4.59 18.75 4.60
CA GLU A 11 4.44 19.60 3.43
C GLU A 11 5.02 21.01 3.63
N ALA A 12 5.50 21.59 2.53
CA ALA A 12 6.03 22.93 2.45
C ALA A 12 5.56 23.65 1.18
N THR A 13 5.43 24.96 1.27
CA THR A 13 5.12 25.84 0.15
C THR A 13 6.39 26.24 -0.62
N LEU A 14 6.23 26.75 -1.85
CA LEU A 14 7.35 27.26 -2.65
C LEU A 14 8.17 28.34 -1.91
N PRO A 15 7.57 29.35 -1.24
CA PRO A 15 8.32 30.33 -0.47
C PRO A 15 9.13 29.72 0.69
N GLU A 16 8.57 28.73 1.40
CA GLU A 16 9.29 28.04 2.49
C GLU A 16 10.49 27.24 1.97
N LEU A 17 10.33 26.56 0.83
CA LEU A 17 11.42 25.81 0.21
C LEU A 17 12.49 26.75 -0.37
N SER A 18 12.08 27.88 -0.94
CA SER A 18 12.99 28.96 -1.38
C SER A 18 13.85 29.47 -0.22
N GLU A 19 13.24 29.76 0.94
CA GLU A 19 13.96 30.20 2.15
C GLU A 19 14.98 29.15 2.66
N ARG A 20 14.64 27.86 2.56
CA ARG A 20 15.48 26.74 3.02
C ARG A 20 16.61 26.38 2.06
N THR A 21 16.36 26.50 0.76
CA THR A 21 17.33 26.17 -0.30
C THR A 21 18.20 27.34 -0.70
N LYS A 22 17.78 28.57 -0.40
CA LYS A 22 18.38 29.83 -0.90
C LYS A 22 18.34 29.95 -2.43
N ILE A 23 17.40 29.25 -3.08
CA ILE A 23 17.14 29.34 -4.52
C ILE A 23 15.88 30.19 -4.70
N SER A 24 15.93 31.19 -5.57
CA SER A 24 14.76 32.03 -5.86
C SER A 24 13.58 31.21 -6.38
N GLU A 25 12.36 31.63 -6.07
CA GLU A 25 11.13 30.89 -6.42
C GLU A 25 11.04 30.58 -7.92
N GLY A 26 11.38 31.55 -8.78
CA GLY A 26 11.39 31.36 -10.24
C GLY A 26 12.40 30.32 -10.75
N LYS A 27 13.50 30.07 -10.02
CA LYS A 27 14.47 29.00 -10.35
C LYS A 27 14.10 27.69 -9.68
N LEU A 28 13.46 27.73 -8.51
CA LEU A 28 13.11 26.54 -7.73
C LEU A 28 11.87 25.83 -8.29
N LEU A 29 10.88 26.57 -8.79
CA LEU A 29 9.64 26.00 -9.30
C LEU A 29 9.88 24.99 -10.44
N PRO A 30 10.67 25.28 -11.51
CA PRO A 30 10.96 24.29 -12.54
C PRO A 30 11.68 23.04 -12.02
N ILE A 31 12.49 23.18 -10.97
CA ILE A 31 13.15 22.04 -10.33
C ILE A 31 12.12 21.17 -9.61
N LEU A 32 11.20 21.78 -8.87
CA LEU A 32 10.13 21.07 -8.16
C LEU A 32 9.17 20.38 -9.14
N ASP A 33 8.84 21.02 -10.26
CA ASP A 33 8.02 20.41 -11.32
C ASP A 33 8.71 19.19 -11.93
N ALA A 34 10.00 19.31 -12.28
CA ALA A 34 10.76 18.18 -12.77
C ALA A 34 10.89 17.05 -11.72
N MET A 35 10.99 17.40 -10.43
CA MET A 35 10.97 16.41 -9.34
C MET A 35 9.60 15.73 -9.23
N ALA A 36 8.49 16.47 -9.39
CA ALA A 36 7.15 15.93 -9.34
C ALA A 36 6.82 15.02 -10.53
N ASP A 37 7.25 15.39 -11.73
CA ASP A 37 7.10 14.55 -12.93
C ASP A 37 7.85 13.23 -12.82
N LYS A 38 8.99 13.25 -12.10
CA LYS A 38 9.80 12.07 -11.78
C LYS A 38 9.27 11.27 -10.59
N GLY A 39 8.24 11.77 -9.88
CA GLY A 39 7.66 11.11 -8.70
C GLY A 39 8.50 11.26 -7.42
N LEU A 40 9.45 12.20 -7.39
CA LEU A 40 10.28 12.46 -6.21
C LEU A 40 9.58 13.38 -5.21
N VAL A 41 8.66 14.22 -5.70
CA VAL A 41 7.88 15.17 -4.91
C VAL A 41 6.41 15.03 -5.31
N MET A 42 5.50 15.14 -4.35
CA MET A 42 4.08 15.28 -4.61
C MET A 42 3.68 16.74 -4.44
N ASP A 43 3.14 17.34 -5.49
CA ASP A 43 2.59 18.69 -5.48
C ASP A 43 1.05 18.64 -5.32
N MET A 44 0.51 19.50 -4.47
CA MET A 44 -0.89 19.45 -4.04
C MET A 44 -1.47 20.86 -4.04
N PRO A 45 -2.17 21.25 -5.12
CA PRO A 45 -2.92 22.49 -5.16
C PRO A 45 -4.11 22.42 -4.19
N TYR A 46 -4.19 23.37 -3.26
CA TYR A 46 -5.29 23.50 -2.31
C TYR A 46 -5.47 24.97 -1.92
N GLY A 47 -6.70 25.49 -2.00
CA GLY A 47 -7.03 26.86 -1.58
C GLY A 47 -6.16 27.95 -2.24
N GLY A 48 -5.84 27.79 -3.52
CA GLY A 48 -4.97 28.73 -4.27
C GLY A 48 -3.47 28.63 -3.96
N THR A 49 -3.06 27.71 -3.07
CA THR A 49 -1.64 27.46 -2.72
C THR A 49 -1.22 26.06 -3.15
N VAL A 50 0.02 25.90 -3.59
CA VAL A 50 0.59 24.56 -3.87
C VAL A 50 1.49 24.12 -2.72
N TYR A 51 1.19 22.96 -2.17
CA TYR A 51 1.99 22.29 -1.15
C TYR A 51 2.83 21.18 -1.79
N TYR A 52 4.09 21.09 -1.40
CA TYR A 52 5.04 20.10 -1.88
C TYR A 52 5.42 19.18 -0.73
N LEU A 53 5.39 17.86 -0.98
CA LEU A 53 5.82 16.82 -0.06
C LEU A 53 6.91 15.99 -0.72
N LEU A 54 8.03 15.78 -0.03
CA LEU A 54 9.06 14.86 -0.49
C LEU A 54 8.57 13.42 -0.34
N MET A 55 8.63 12.63 -1.42
CA MET A 55 8.17 11.25 -1.38
C MET A 55 9.17 10.34 -0.66
N PRO A 56 8.71 9.45 0.25
CA PRO A 56 9.57 8.44 0.86
C PRO A 56 9.98 7.38 -0.17
N GLY A 57 10.88 6.47 0.22
CA GLY A 57 11.31 5.35 -0.63
C GLY A 57 10.14 4.44 -1.02
N LEU A 58 9.72 3.55 -0.12
CA LEU A 58 8.62 2.59 -0.31
C LEU A 58 7.29 3.19 0.22
N ILE A 59 6.23 3.00 -0.57
CA ILE A 59 5.05 3.85 -0.74
C ILE A 59 5.45 5.30 -1.06
N GLY A 60 6.25 5.47 -2.12
CA GLY A 60 6.62 6.76 -2.67
C GLY A 60 7.40 6.67 -3.97
N PHE A 61 8.61 7.25 -4.02
CA PHE A 61 9.29 7.49 -5.28
C PHE A 61 9.73 6.20 -5.99
N PHE A 62 9.92 5.11 -5.23
CA PHE A 62 10.19 3.79 -5.80
C PHE A 62 9.05 3.36 -6.70
N GLU A 63 7.81 3.44 -6.21
CA GLU A 63 6.61 3.14 -6.97
C GLU A 63 6.47 4.07 -8.17
N PHE A 64 6.54 5.38 -7.93
CA PHE A 64 6.26 6.36 -8.97
C PHE A 64 7.24 6.29 -10.13
N THR A 65 8.50 5.89 -9.87
CA THR A 65 9.50 5.64 -10.91
C THR A 65 9.04 4.57 -11.91
N PHE A 66 8.36 3.53 -11.44
CA PHE A 66 7.83 2.44 -12.27
C PHE A 66 6.33 2.57 -12.57
N MET A 67 5.67 3.68 -12.23
CA MET A 67 4.27 3.93 -12.61
C MET A 67 4.14 4.68 -13.95
N LYS A 68 5.25 4.90 -14.65
CA LYS A 68 5.29 5.41 -16.02
C LYS A 68 6.19 4.53 -16.87
N ARG A 69 5.81 4.32 -18.13
CA ARG A 69 6.74 3.85 -19.17
C ARG A 69 7.57 5.06 -19.61
N ARG A 70 8.83 5.08 -19.23
CA ARG A 70 9.73 6.21 -19.43
C ARG A 70 11.07 5.75 -19.98
N ALA A 71 11.65 6.54 -20.87
CA ALA A 71 12.94 6.25 -21.52
C ALA A 71 14.09 7.10 -20.98
N ASP A 72 13.80 8.05 -20.09
CA ASP A 72 14.78 9.01 -19.57
C ASP A 72 15.56 8.50 -18.34
N LEU A 73 15.30 7.26 -17.89
CA LEU A 73 15.99 6.64 -16.74
C LEU A 73 16.48 5.22 -17.06
N PRO A 74 17.59 4.77 -16.45
CA PRO A 74 18.09 3.40 -16.58
C PRO A 74 17.27 2.44 -15.68
N LEU A 75 16.04 2.12 -16.10
CA LEU A 75 15.04 1.42 -15.27
C LEU A 75 15.50 0.03 -14.79
N GLU A 76 16.21 -0.75 -15.61
CA GLU A 76 16.80 -2.04 -15.20
C GLU A 76 17.77 -1.87 -14.02
N LYS A 77 18.72 -0.93 -14.13
CA LYS A 77 19.69 -0.66 -13.06
C LYS A 77 18.98 -0.19 -11.79
N ILE A 78 17.98 0.68 -11.93
CA ILE A 78 17.19 1.16 -10.79
C ILE A 78 16.41 0.00 -10.15
N ALA A 79 15.79 -0.87 -10.95
CA ALA A 79 15.02 -2.01 -10.48
C ALA A 79 15.89 -2.96 -9.64
N ARG A 80 17.11 -3.23 -10.09
CA ARG A 80 18.10 -4.04 -9.37
C ARG A 80 18.50 -3.40 -8.04
N LEU A 81 18.95 -2.14 -8.08
CA LEU A 81 19.38 -1.39 -6.89
C LEU A 81 18.27 -1.26 -5.85
N MET A 82 17.03 -1.07 -6.28
CA MET A 82 15.89 -1.00 -5.37
C MET A 82 15.56 -2.34 -4.73
N SER A 83 15.78 -3.45 -5.44
CA SER A 83 15.58 -4.80 -4.90
C SER A 83 16.65 -5.13 -3.86
N GLU A 84 17.91 -4.78 -4.15
CA GLU A 84 19.03 -4.89 -3.20
C GLU A 84 18.78 -4.04 -1.95
N TYR A 85 18.44 -2.76 -2.12
CA TYR A 85 18.18 -1.85 -1.00
C TYR A 85 17.01 -2.30 -0.12
N LEU A 86 15.95 -2.86 -0.72
CA LEU A 86 14.83 -3.41 0.03
C LEU A 86 15.27 -4.58 0.92
N ALA A 87 16.02 -5.52 0.34
CA ALA A 87 16.46 -6.72 1.03
C ALA A 87 17.47 -6.42 2.15
N GLU A 88 18.40 -5.50 1.93
CA GLU A 88 19.50 -5.25 2.86
C GLU A 88 19.15 -4.31 4.01
N SER A 89 18.34 -3.27 3.76
CA SER A 89 18.19 -2.16 4.72
C SER A 89 16.75 -1.71 4.93
N GLN A 90 15.96 -1.59 3.86
CA GLN A 90 14.64 -0.93 3.96
C GLN A 90 13.56 -1.83 4.57
N ALA A 91 13.64 -3.15 4.39
CA ALA A 91 12.61 -4.09 4.89
C ALA A 91 12.38 -3.95 6.40
N LYS A 92 13.44 -3.88 7.21
CA LYS A 92 13.32 -3.71 8.66
C LYS A 92 12.68 -2.37 9.03
N GLU A 93 13.07 -1.28 8.36
CA GLU A 93 12.50 0.04 8.61
C GLU A 93 11.02 0.10 8.23
N PHE A 94 10.61 -0.55 7.14
CA PHE A 94 9.23 -0.51 6.67
C PHE A 94 8.30 -1.50 7.39
N PHE A 95 8.70 -2.76 7.51
CA PHE A 95 7.87 -3.86 8.03
C PHE A 95 8.08 -4.14 9.53
N GLY A 96 9.11 -3.57 10.16
CA GLY A 96 9.47 -3.89 11.55
C GLY A 96 8.70 -3.14 12.63
N SER A 97 7.79 -2.22 12.27
CA SER A 97 6.96 -1.50 13.26
C SER A 97 5.78 -2.39 13.72
N PRO A 98 5.44 -2.41 15.02
CA PRO A 98 4.25 -3.10 15.50
C PRO A 98 2.96 -2.63 14.82
N THR A 99 2.84 -1.34 14.51
CA THR A 99 1.76 -0.79 13.69
C THR A 99 2.16 -0.78 12.20
N PRO A 100 1.52 -1.59 11.34
CA PRO A 100 1.85 -1.62 9.91
C PRO A 100 1.32 -0.40 9.17
N LEU A 101 2.02 0.06 8.13
CA LEU A 101 1.56 1.16 7.27
C LEU A 101 0.39 0.77 6.37
N THR A 102 0.28 -0.51 6.03
CA THR A 102 -0.74 -1.05 5.11
C THR A 102 -1.52 -2.17 5.75
N ARG A 103 -2.71 -2.45 5.22
CA ARG A 103 -3.57 -3.56 5.65
C ARG A 103 -4.15 -4.29 4.46
N SER A 104 -4.40 -5.58 4.65
CA SER A 104 -5.18 -6.39 3.72
C SER A 104 -6.66 -6.01 3.81
N LEU A 105 -7.39 -6.18 2.70
CA LEU A 105 -8.85 -6.16 2.67
C LEU A 105 -9.39 -7.58 2.47
N VAL A 106 -10.62 -7.81 2.92
CA VAL A 106 -11.32 -9.08 2.79
C VAL A 106 -12.13 -9.09 1.50
N TYR A 107 -12.21 -10.24 0.83
CA TYR A 107 -13.24 -10.47 -0.19
C TYR A 107 -14.59 -10.65 0.51
N GLU A 108 -15.39 -9.59 0.49
CA GLU A 108 -16.65 -9.46 1.21
C GLU A 108 -17.66 -10.57 0.91
N GLU A 109 -17.66 -11.11 -0.31
CA GLU A 109 -18.53 -12.22 -0.72
C GLU A 109 -18.19 -13.56 -0.04
N ASN A 110 -17.00 -13.68 0.55
CA ASN A 110 -16.55 -14.90 1.23
C ASN A 110 -16.75 -14.84 2.74
N VAL A 111 -17.24 -13.72 3.28
CA VAL A 111 -17.51 -13.58 4.71
C VAL A 111 -18.85 -14.24 5.03
N PRO A 112 -18.94 -15.06 6.10
CA PRO A 112 -20.20 -15.67 6.50
C PRO A 112 -21.27 -14.62 6.80
N VAL A 113 -22.50 -14.86 6.37
CA VAL A 113 -23.66 -13.95 6.56
C VAL A 113 -23.94 -13.64 8.03
N THR A 114 -23.51 -14.51 8.95
CA THR A 114 -23.61 -14.33 10.40
C THR A 114 -22.56 -13.37 10.98
N SER A 115 -21.65 -12.84 10.15
CA SER A 115 -20.57 -11.95 10.57
C SER A 115 -20.77 -10.55 10.00
N GLU A 116 -20.47 -9.54 10.80
CA GLU A 116 -20.48 -8.15 10.34
C GLU A 116 -19.15 -7.77 9.70
N ILE A 117 -19.21 -7.28 8.45
CA ILE A 117 -18.06 -6.67 7.80
C ILE A 117 -18.16 -5.17 7.99
N THR A 118 -17.12 -4.58 8.56
CA THR A 118 -17.04 -3.13 8.68
C THR A 118 -16.87 -2.47 7.31
N THR A 119 -17.43 -1.29 7.11
CA THR A 119 -17.36 -0.59 5.81
C THR A 119 -15.93 -0.37 5.34
N TYR A 120 -15.02 -0.09 6.29
CA TYR A 120 -13.61 0.10 6.01
C TYR A 120 -12.88 -1.19 5.60
N GLU A 121 -13.45 -2.39 5.73
CA GLU A 121 -12.86 -3.63 5.20
C GLU A 121 -13.35 -3.98 3.79
N ARG A 122 -14.37 -3.27 3.28
CA ARG A 122 -15.01 -3.51 1.98
C ARG A 122 -14.36 -2.69 0.88
N ALA A 123 -13.59 -3.35 0.01
CA ALA A 123 -12.87 -2.68 -1.09
C ALA A 123 -13.81 -1.89 -2.04
N ARG A 124 -15.01 -2.42 -2.31
CA ARG A 124 -15.99 -1.77 -3.20
C ARG A 124 -16.53 -0.47 -2.59
N GLU A 125 -16.76 -0.45 -1.28
CA GLU A 125 -17.23 0.76 -0.58
C GLU A 125 -16.16 1.83 -0.50
N ILE A 126 -14.92 1.44 -0.22
CA ILE A 126 -13.78 2.37 -0.22
C ILE A 126 -13.69 3.09 -1.57
N ILE A 127 -13.92 2.39 -2.69
CA ILE A 127 -13.96 3.01 -4.03
C ILE A 127 -15.14 3.98 -4.17
N ARG A 128 -16.35 3.58 -3.74
CA ARG A 128 -17.55 4.41 -3.84
C ARG A 128 -17.43 5.71 -3.03
N GLU A 129 -16.83 5.64 -1.85
CA GLU A 129 -16.66 6.78 -0.95
C GLU A 129 -15.46 7.69 -1.31
N ALA A 130 -14.56 7.24 -2.20
CA ALA A 130 -13.33 7.96 -2.51
C ALA A 130 -13.56 9.29 -3.25
N GLY A 131 -14.69 9.44 -3.96
CA GLY A 131 -15.07 10.62 -4.74
C GLY A 131 -14.23 10.90 -6.00
N PHE A 132 -13.02 10.31 -6.10
CA PHE A 132 -12.17 10.35 -7.29
C PHE A 132 -11.27 9.12 -7.30
N GLY A 133 -11.02 8.54 -8.47
CA GLY A 133 -10.15 7.39 -8.59
C GLY A 133 -9.45 7.33 -9.93
N ALA A 134 -8.27 6.73 -9.93
CA ALA A 134 -7.44 6.59 -11.11
C ALA A 134 -6.74 5.23 -11.08
N VAL A 135 -6.44 4.69 -12.26
CA VAL A 135 -5.77 3.39 -12.40
C VAL A 135 -4.49 3.57 -13.21
N GLY A 136 -3.41 3.00 -12.71
CA GLY A 136 -2.10 3.04 -13.36
C GLY A 136 -1.43 1.66 -13.40
N LEU A 137 -0.12 1.70 -13.66
CA LEU A 137 0.72 0.51 -13.69
C LEU A 137 0.85 -0.11 -12.29
N CYS A 138 0.91 -1.43 -12.23
CA CYS A 138 1.48 -2.11 -11.08
C CYS A 138 3.00 -1.94 -11.10
N TYR A 139 3.49 -0.99 -10.29
CA TYR A 139 4.92 -0.71 -10.18
C TYR A 139 5.74 -1.98 -9.90
N CYS A 140 5.23 -2.89 -9.06
CA CYS A 140 5.90 -4.14 -8.69
C CYS A 140 6.12 -5.03 -9.91
N ARG A 141 5.09 -5.21 -10.74
CA ARG A 141 5.19 -6.06 -11.93
C ARG A 141 5.99 -5.37 -13.02
N HIS A 142 5.82 -4.06 -13.20
CA HIS A 142 6.63 -3.30 -14.15
C HIS A 142 8.12 -3.34 -13.77
N LYS A 143 8.46 -3.20 -12.48
CA LYS A 143 9.84 -3.39 -11.99
C LYS A 143 10.37 -4.78 -12.35
N LYS A 144 9.53 -5.82 -12.23
CA LYS A 144 9.90 -7.19 -12.61
C LYS A 144 10.14 -7.35 -14.12
N GLU A 145 9.36 -6.69 -14.99
CA GLU A 145 9.64 -6.65 -16.44
C GLU A 145 11.06 -6.12 -16.73
N HIS A 146 11.49 -5.07 -16.01
CA HIS A 146 12.85 -4.52 -16.13
C HIS A 146 13.96 -5.43 -15.56
N LEU A 147 13.59 -6.54 -14.93
CA LEU A 147 14.51 -7.59 -14.47
C LEU A 147 14.41 -8.86 -15.31
N GLY A 148 13.69 -8.82 -16.43
CA GLY A 148 13.44 -10.00 -17.27
C GLY A 148 12.52 -11.04 -16.61
N GLU A 149 11.73 -10.63 -15.62
CA GLU A 149 10.81 -11.50 -14.88
C GLU A 149 9.34 -11.17 -15.22
N GLU A 150 8.52 -12.22 -15.32
CA GLU A 150 7.09 -12.08 -15.56
C GLU A 150 6.23 -12.47 -14.34
N CYS A 151 4.99 -11.97 -14.31
CA CYS A 151 4.06 -12.34 -13.26
C CYS A 151 3.59 -13.79 -13.41
N LYS A 152 4.02 -14.66 -12.49
CA LYS A 152 3.63 -16.08 -12.45
C LYS A 152 2.11 -16.33 -12.29
N LYS A 153 1.33 -15.32 -11.93
CA LYS A 153 -0.14 -15.37 -11.87
C LYS A 153 -0.83 -14.93 -13.17
N GLY A 154 -0.07 -14.52 -14.19
CA GLY A 154 -0.64 -13.93 -15.41
C GLY A 154 -1.36 -12.60 -15.17
N ALA A 155 -1.09 -11.94 -14.04
CA ALA A 155 -1.73 -10.67 -13.72
C ALA A 155 -1.07 -9.52 -14.49
N PRO A 156 -1.86 -8.58 -15.03
CA PRO A 156 -1.36 -7.53 -15.89
C PRO A 156 -0.49 -6.52 -15.14
N VAL A 157 0.39 -5.85 -15.88
CA VAL A 157 1.07 -4.64 -15.41
C VAL A 157 0.15 -3.43 -15.51
N GLU A 158 -0.55 -3.30 -16.64
CA GLU A 158 -1.44 -2.18 -16.94
C GLU A 158 -2.79 -2.29 -16.20
N GLU A 159 -3.40 -1.13 -15.96
CA GLU A 159 -4.79 -1.00 -15.49
C GLU A 159 -5.16 -1.90 -14.29
N ILE A 160 -4.34 -1.88 -13.24
CA ILE A 160 -4.55 -2.78 -12.09
C ILE A 160 -4.24 -2.16 -10.72
N CYS A 161 -3.43 -1.09 -10.64
CA CYS A 161 -3.17 -0.40 -9.37
C CYS A 161 -4.09 0.81 -9.26
N ILE A 162 -4.95 0.82 -8.25
CA ILE A 162 -5.95 1.86 -8.03
C ILE A 162 -5.41 2.89 -7.05
N SER A 163 -5.44 4.16 -7.43
CA SER A 163 -5.27 5.30 -6.53
C SER A 163 -6.64 5.93 -6.25
N LEU A 164 -6.81 6.55 -5.09
CA LEU A 164 -8.07 7.13 -4.63
C LEU A 164 -7.88 8.57 -4.09
N GLY A 165 -8.95 9.35 -4.15
CA GLY A 165 -9.04 10.68 -3.53
C GLY A 165 -7.99 11.68 -4.03
N SER A 166 -7.39 12.44 -3.11
CA SER A 166 -6.37 13.45 -3.42
C SER A 166 -5.11 12.86 -4.06
N ALA A 167 -4.70 11.67 -3.63
CA ALA A 167 -3.59 10.95 -4.24
C ALA A 167 -3.91 10.61 -5.71
N ALA A 168 -5.10 10.11 -6.01
CA ALA A 168 -5.51 9.86 -7.40
C ALA A 168 -5.48 11.10 -8.28
N ARG A 169 -5.88 12.27 -7.76
CA ARG A 169 -5.82 13.55 -8.52
C ARG A 169 -4.38 13.91 -8.88
N PHE A 170 -3.44 13.74 -7.96
CA PHE A 170 -2.00 13.89 -8.25
C PHE A 170 -1.55 12.89 -9.31
N MET A 171 -1.89 11.61 -9.14
CA MET A 171 -1.49 10.53 -10.05
C MET A 171 -2.02 10.75 -11.47
N ALA A 172 -3.27 11.18 -11.61
CA ALA A 172 -3.88 11.53 -12.90
C ALA A 172 -3.24 12.77 -13.52
N ARG A 173 -3.14 13.88 -12.76
CA ARG A 173 -2.59 15.16 -13.26
C ARG A 173 -1.16 15.01 -13.77
N ARG A 174 -0.32 14.24 -13.05
CA ARG A 174 1.09 14.03 -13.40
C ARG A 174 1.29 12.85 -14.36
N GLY A 175 0.23 12.17 -14.82
CA GLY A 175 0.30 11.11 -15.82
C GLY A 175 0.87 9.77 -15.30
N PHE A 176 0.78 9.49 -14.01
CA PHE A 176 1.10 8.18 -13.42
C PHE A 176 -0.08 7.19 -13.48
N ALA A 177 -1.29 7.72 -13.59
CA ALA A 177 -2.52 6.96 -13.69
C ALA A 177 -3.51 7.68 -14.61
N ARG A 178 -4.56 6.99 -15.04
CA ARG A 178 -5.68 7.57 -15.78
C ARG A 178 -6.92 7.55 -14.91
N GLU A 179 -7.66 8.65 -14.91
CA GLU A 179 -8.95 8.72 -14.24
C GLU A 179 -9.90 7.64 -14.78
N LYS A 180 -10.70 7.07 -13.87
CA LYS A 180 -11.66 6.02 -14.17
C LYS A 180 -12.95 6.27 -13.40
N SER A 181 -14.08 5.89 -13.98
CA SER A 181 -15.37 5.90 -13.29
C SER A 181 -15.40 4.84 -12.17
N VAL A 182 -16.33 4.99 -11.22
CA VAL A 182 -16.53 4.01 -10.13
C VAL A 182 -16.73 2.59 -10.68
N ASP A 183 -17.54 2.42 -11.72
CA ASP A 183 -17.82 1.11 -12.31
C ASP A 183 -16.57 0.48 -12.94
N GLU A 184 -15.74 1.28 -13.62
CA GLU A 184 -14.45 0.81 -14.15
C GLU A 184 -13.50 0.39 -13.03
N LEU A 185 -13.46 1.12 -11.92
CA LEU A 185 -12.65 0.75 -10.75
C LEU A 185 -13.14 -0.55 -10.09
N LEU A 186 -14.45 -0.75 -10.01
CA LEU A 186 -15.03 -2.00 -9.52
C LEU A 186 -14.71 -3.18 -10.46
N ALA A 187 -14.72 -2.96 -11.77
CA ALA A 187 -14.30 -3.97 -12.75
C ALA A 187 -12.83 -4.37 -12.59
N VAL A 188 -11.95 -3.45 -12.18
CA VAL A 188 -10.55 -3.77 -11.83
C VAL A 188 -10.48 -4.70 -10.62
N LEU A 189 -11.31 -4.51 -9.59
CA LEU A 189 -11.39 -5.44 -8.46
C LEU A 189 -11.88 -6.83 -8.91
N ASP A 190 -12.89 -6.89 -9.78
CA ASP A 190 -13.43 -8.15 -10.29
C ASP A 190 -12.37 -8.92 -11.11
N ARG A 191 -11.58 -8.22 -11.93
CA ARG A 191 -10.42 -8.79 -12.63
C ARG A 191 -9.32 -9.25 -11.68
N ALA A 192 -9.02 -8.48 -10.64
CA ALA A 192 -8.01 -8.86 -9.65
C ALA A 192 -8.43 -10.12 -8.89
N ARG A 193 -9.73 -10.26 -8.61
CA ARG A 193 -10.31 -11.41 -7.96
C ARG A 193 -10.22 -12.68 -8.81
N SER A 194 -10.50 -12.61 -10.11
CA SER A 194 -10.41 -13.78 -11.00
C SER A 194 -8.99 -14.37 -11.09
N LEU A 195 -7.97 -13.56 -10.73
CA LEU A 195 -6.56 -13.94 -10.65
C LEU A 195 -6.10 -14.29 -9.24
N ASN A 196 -7.01 -14.37 -8.27
CA ASN A 196 -6.73 -14.60 -6.84
C ASN A 196 -5.65 -13.63 -6.30
N LEU A 197 -5.76 -12.35 -6.63
CA LEU A 197 -4.90 -11.31 -6.05
C LEU A 197 -5.37 -10.96 -4.64
N THR A 198 -4.50 -10.32 -3.86
CA THR A 198 -4.84 -9.83 -2.52
C THR A 198 -4.97 -8.30 -2.58
N HIS A 199 -6.09 -7.78 -2.10
CA HIS A 199 -6.32 -6.35 -1.95
C HIS A 199 -5.57 -5.80 -0.74
N ILE A 200 -4.82 -4.71 -0.93
CA ILE A 200 -4.04 -4.04 0.11
C ILE A 200 -4.24 -2.53 0.00
N THR A 201 -4.41 -1.86 1.14
CA THR A 201 -4.63 -0.40 1.23
C THR A 201 -3.86 0.20 2.42
N ASP A 202 -3.90 1.52 2.61
CA ASP A 202 -3.44 2.19 3.83
C ASP A 202 -4.09 1.58 5.09
N ASN A 203 -3.31 1.47 6.18
CA ASN A 203 -3.83 1.00 7.46
C ASN A 203 -4.60 2.09 8.22
N ILE A 204 -5.63 2.63 7.58
CA ILE A 204 -6.55 3.64 8.13
C ILE A 204 -7.99 3.32 7.72
N ARG A 205 -8.96 3.89 8.45
CA ARG A 205 -10.38 3.71 8.19
C ARG A 205 -10.98 4.80 7.29
N LEU A 206 -10.56 6.05 7.46
CA LEU A 206 -11.06 7.17 6.66
C LEU A 206 -10.13 7.46 5.49
N LYS A 207 -10.73 7.71 4.32
CA LYS A 207 -10.07 8.15 3.09
C LYS A 207 -8.76 7.39 2.75
N PRO A 208 -8.79 6.05 2.62
CA PRO A 208 -7.64 5.33 2.09
C PRO A 208 -7.28 5.86 0.68
N SER A 209 -5.99 5.89 0.38
CA SER A 209 -5.43 6.57 -0.80
C SER A 209 -5.15 5.65 -1.98
N PHE A 210 -5.23 4.33 -1.79
CA PHE A 210 -5.01 3.36 -2.86
C PHE A 210 -5.66 2.01 -2.56
N ILE A 211 -5.90 1.21 -3.60
CA ILE A 211 -6.13 -0.24 -3.48
C ILE A 211 -5.16 -0.94 -4.44
N CYS A 212 -4.23 -1.68 -3.88
CA CYS A 212 -3.26 -2.48 -4.61
C CYS A 212 -3.79 -3.91 -4.78
N ASN A 213 -3.54 -4.48 -5.96
CA ASN A 213 -4.00 -5.82 -6.36
C ASN A 213 -2.80 -6.76 -6.50
N CYS A 214 -2.41 -7.35 -5.38
CA CYS A 214 -1.07 -7.89 -5.17
C CYS A 214 -0.98 -9.41 -5.41
N CYS A 215 0.17 -9.84 -5.93
CA CYS A 215 0.53 -11.25 -6.10
C CYS A 215 1.84 -11.56 -5.38
N ARG A 216 1.99 -12.78 -4.86
CA ARG A 216 3.21 -13.19 -4.13
C ARG A 216 4.51 -13.10 -4.91
N CYS A 217 4.44 -13.22 -6.24
CA CYS A 217 5.62 -13.34 -7.10
C CYS A 217 6.24 -11.99 -7.45
N CYS A 218 5.48 -10.89 -7.39
CA CYS A 218 5.98 -9.58 -7.79
C CYS A 218 5.88 -8.53 -6.68
N CYS A 219 4.89 -8.62 -5.78
CA CYS A 219 4.60 -7.54 -4.85
C CYS A 219 5.64 -7.42 -3.73
N GLU A 220 6.23 -6.23 -3.58
CA GLU A 220 7.22 -5.94 -2.54
C GLU A 220 6.62 -5.95 -1.12
N LEU A 221 5.36 -5.50 -0.96
CA LEU A 221 4.68 -5.59 0.35
C LEU A 221 4.54 -7.05 0.79
N LEU A 222 4.11 -7.92 -0.12
CA LEU A 222 3.97 -9.35 0.15
C LEU A 222 5.33 -10.07 0.23
N ALA A 223 6.39 -9.51 -0.36
CA ALA A 223 7.74 -10.01 -0.17
C ALA A 223 8.18 -9.85 1.30
N GLY A 224 7.86 -8.71 1.93
CA GLY A 224 8.12 -8.50 3.37
C GLY A 224 7.49 -9.58 4.25
N VAL A 225 6.21 -9.93 4.00
CA VAL A 225 5.54 -11.04 4.71
C VAL A 225 6.25 -12.37 4.47
N GLN A 226 6.67 -12.64 3.23
CA GLN A 226 7.40 -13.87 2.87
C GLN A 226 8.83 -13.92 3.43
N MET A 227 9.43 -12.78 3.79
CA MET A 227 10.72 -12.67 4.46
C MET A 227 10.63 -12.91 5.98
N GLY A 228 9.43 -13.15 6.51
CA GLY A 228 9.20 -13.41 7.95
C GLY A 228 8.60 -12.23 8.72
N TYR A 229 8.38 -11.08 8.08
CA TYR A 229 7.60 -9.99 8.69
C TYR A 229 6.10 -10.30 8.58
N HIS A 230 5.64 -11.35 9.27
CA HIS A 230 4.27 -11.87 9.18
C HIS A 230 3.19 -10.82 9.53
N ASP A 231 3.55 -9.84 10.36
CA ASP A 231 2.70 -8.69 10.73
C ASP A 231 3.07 -7.39 9.98
N GLY A 232 3.96 -7.43 8.99
CA GLY A 232 4.35 -6.25 8.19
C GLY A 232 3.21 -5.65 7.35
N ILE A 233 2.10 -6.38 7.23
CA ILE A 233 0.82 -5.93 6.69
C ILE A 233 -0.25 -6.28 7.72
N ALA A 234 -1.05 -5.30 8.12
CA ALA A 234 -2.14 -5.56 9.05
C ALA A 234 -3.17 -6.51 8.43
N LYS A 235 -3.58 -7.48 9.24
CA LYS A 235 -4.50 -8.55 8.86
C LYS A 235 -5.95 -8.09 9.01
N THR A 236 -6.86 -8.67 8.23
CA THR A 236 -8.30 -8.41 8.37
C THR A 236 -8.83 -8.99 9.69
N GLY A 237 -10.09 -8.69 10.02
CA GLY A 237 -10.84 -9.33 11.11
C GLY A 237 -11.12 -10.82 10.93
N PHE A 238 -10.61 -11.46 9.86
CA PHE A 238 -10.88 -12.86 9.51
C PHE A 238 -9.60 -13.69 9.35
N ALA A 239 -9.77 -15.01 9.38
CA ALA A 239 -8.76 -15.98 9.00
C ALA A 239 -9.40 -17.07 8.12
N ALA A 240 -8.62 -17.63 7.19
CA ALA A 240 -9.06 -18.81 6.45
C ALA A 240 -8.97 -20.05 7.34
N ALA A 241 -9.97 -20.93 7.25
CA ALA A 241 -10.00 -22.23 7.93
C ALA A 241 -10.26 -23.33 6.91
N VAL A 242 -9.61 -24.48 7.10
CA VAL A 242 -9.82 -25.69 6.29
C VAL A 242 -10.67 -26.67 7.09
N ASP A 243 -11.73 -27.19 6.47
CA ASP A 243 -12.45 -28.37 6.95
C ASP A 243 -11.79 -29.64 6.39
N PRO A 244 -11.16 -30.48 7.23
CA PRO A 244 -10.50 -31.71 6.79
C PRO A 244 -11.43 -32.72 6.15
N GLN A 245 -12.73 -32.72 6.48
CA GLN A 245 -13.69 -33.71 5.98
C GLN A 245 -13.96 -33.52 4.48
N PHE A 246 -13.93 -32.28 4.01
CA PHE A 246 -14.14 -31.94 2.60
C PHE A 246 -12.82 -31.77 1.82
N CYS A 247 -11.68 -31.70 2.51
CA CYS A 247 -10.39 -31.45 1.88
C CYS A 247 -9.85 -32.71 1.18
N ASP A 248 -9.69 -32.64 -0.15
CA ASP A 248 -9.10 -33.71 -0.96
C ASP A 248 -7.57 -33.53 -1.18
N TYR A 249 -6.98 -32.53 -0.54
CA TYR A 249 -5.56 -32.20 -0.64
C TYR A 249 -5.06 -31.90 -2.07
N CYS A 250 -5.91 -31.35 -2.95
CA CYS A 250 -5.52 -31.02 -4.33
C CYS A 250 -4.47 -29.89 -4.47
N GLY A 251 -4.26 -29.07 -3.42
CA GLY A 251 -3.22 -28.04 -3.37
C GLY A 251 -3.52 -26.74 -4.13
N ALA A 252 -4.70 -26.58 -4.75
CA ALA A 252 -5.07 -25.36 -5.47
C ALA A 252 -4.93 -24.09 -4.61
N CYS A 253 -5.32 -24.18 -3.34
CA CYS A 253 -5.21 -23.09 -2.37
C CYS A 253 -3.76 -22.69 -2.04
N PHE A 254 -2.78 -23.60 -2.20
CA PHE A 254 -1.36 -23.31 -1.95
C PHE A 254 -0.81 -22.34 -3.01
N THR A 255 -1.27 -22.48 -4.25
CA THR A 255 -0.92 -21.60 -5.36
C THR A 255 -1.69 -20.28 -5.29
N ALA A 256 -2.95 -20.33 -4.85
CA ALA A 256 -3.79 -19.14 -4.68
C ALA A 256 -3.25 -18.19 -3.59
N CYS A 257 -2.78 -18.74 -2.46
CA CYS A 257 -2.36 -17.96 -1.30
C CYS A 257 -1.13 -17.08 -1.59
N ASN A 258 -1.32 -15.76 -1.46
CA ASN A 258 -0.31 -14.76 -1.79
C ASN A 258 0.76 -14.53 -0.69
N VAL A 259 0.63 -15.20 0.46
CA VAL A 259 1.58 -15.12 1.58
C VAL A 259 2.05 -16.51 2.05
N LYS A 260 1.70 -17.57 1.31
CA LYS A 260 2.04 -18.96 1.65
C LYS A 260 1.58 -19.39 3.06
N ALA A 261 0.47 -18.82 3.54
CA ALA A 261 -0.15 -19.21 4.80
C ALA A 261 -0.84 -20.57 4.77
N ILE A 262 -1.02 -21.19 3.60
CA ILE A 262 -1.72 -22.48 3.45
C ILE A 262 -0.75 -23.51 2.89
N GLY A 263 -0.68 -24.68 3.53
CA GLY A 263 0.23 -25.75 3.15
C GLY A 263 -0.12 -27.10 3.77
N PRO A 264 0.80 -28.09 3.72
CA PRO A 264 0.65 -29.35 4.44
C PRO A 264 0.56 -29.14 5.96
N VAL A 265 -0.20 -30.01 6.64
CA VAL A 265 -0.11 -30.18 8.09
C VAL A 265 1.32 -30.61 8.47
N LYS A 266 1.90 -29.98 9.49
CA LYS A 266 3.23 -30.35 10.00
C LYS A 266 3.18 -31.75 10.60
N GLY A 267 4.17 -32.59 10.31
CA GLY A 267 4.26 -33.96 10.86
C GLY A 267 3.42 -35.01 10.12
N GLU A 268 2.46 -34.63 9.29
CA GLU A 268 1.56 -35.57 8.61
C GLU A 268 1.94 -35.90 7.16
N ARG A 269 3.16 -35.53 6.74
CA ARG A 269 3.67 -35.87 5.40
C ARG A 269 3.75 -37.39 5.16
N ALA A 270 3.90 -38.17 6.23
CA ALA A 270 3.94 -39.63 6.19
C ALA A 270 2.55 -40.30 6.19
N ALA A 271 1.46 -39.54 6.42
CA ALA A 271 0.11 -40.09 6.40
C ALA A 271 -0.26 -40.56 4.98
N GLY A 272 -1.04 -41.65 4.89
CA GLY A 272 -1.59 -42.14 3.63
C GLY A 272 -2.44 -41.07 2.93
N LYS A 273 -2.44 -41.05 1.58
CA LYS A 273 -3.06 -39.98 0.77
C LYS A 273 -4.50 -39.61 1.19
N LYS A 274 -5.30 -40.57 1.66
CA LYS A 274 -6.70 -40.37 2.11
C LYS A 274 -6.85 -39.62 3.45
N LYS A 275 -5.77 -39.45 4.23
CA LYS A 275 -5.80 -38.75 5.52
C LYS A 275 -5.18 -37.36 5.48
N ARG A 276 -4.62 -36.95 4.33
CA ARG A 276 -3.96 -35.64 4.20
C ARG A 276 -4.99 -34.55 3.99
N HIS A 277 -4.80 -33.42 4.65
CA HIS A 277 -5.54 -32.21 4.38
C HIS A 277 -4.60 -30.99 4.43
N ALA A 278 -5.10 -29.86 3.93
CA ALA A 278 -4.41 -28.58 4.03
C ALA A 278 -4.56 -28.01 5.44
N ALA A 279 -3.59 -27.20 5.86
CA ALA A 279 -3.64 -26.41 7.09
C ALA A 279 -3.34 -24.95 6.79
N VAL A 280 -3.95 -24.07 7.58
CA VAL A 280 -3.69 -22.62 7.54
C VAL A 280 -2.83 -22.23 8.75
N SER A 281 -1.75 -21.51 8.50
CA SER A 281 -1.02 -20.79 9.53
C SER A 281 -1.72 -19.45 9.79
N GLU A 282 -2.42 -19.36 10.93
CA GLU A 282 -3.10 -18.12 11.35
C GLU A 282 -2.12 -16.97 11.60
N GLU A 283 -0.88 -17.31 11.98
CA GLU A 283 0.22 -16.35 12.13
C GLU A 283 0.57 -15.65 10.81
N ILE A 284 0.45 -16.33 9.66
CA ILE A 284 0.82 -15.76 8.35
C ILE A 284 -0.42 -15.27 7.59
N CYS A 285 -1.59 -15.86 7.86
CA CYS A 285 -2.81 -15.61 7.12
C CYS A 285 -3.28 -14.14 7.26
N LEU A 286 -3.38 -13.44 6.13
CA LEU A 286 -3.89 -12.06 6.09
C LEU A 286 -5.42 -11.97 6.25
N GLY A 287 -6.13 -13.10 6.07
CA GLY A 287 -7.60 -13.15 6.09
C GLY A 287 -8.29 -12.62 4.83
N CYS A 288 -7.55 -12.39 3.73
CA CYS A 288 -8.11 -11.80 2.50
C CYS A 288 -9.15 -12.65 1.76
N GLY A 289 -9.26 -13.95 2.03
CA GLY A 289 -10.19 -14.84 1.33
C GLY A 289 -9.80 -15.21 -0.12
N ALA A 290 -8.65 -14.77 -0.64
CA ALA A 290 -8.27 -15.01 -2.05
C ALA A 290 -8.17 -16.48 -2.47
N CYS A 291 -8.06 -17.40 -1.49
CA CYS A 291 -8.00 -18.84 -1.71
C CYS A 291 -9.37 -19.53 -1.75
N ILE A 292 -10.43 -18.92 -1.21
CA ILE A 292 -11.72 -19.58 -0.96
C ILE A 292 -12.32 -20.10 -2.26
N ALA A 293 -12.47 -19.21 -3.26
CA ALA A 293 -13.05 -19.57 -4.56
C ALA A 293 -12.27 -20.65 -5.34
N THR A 294 -11.02 -20.96 -4.97
CA THR A 294 -10.25 -22.03 -5.63
C THR A 294 -10.59 -23.43 -5.10
N CYS A 295 -11.25 -23.52 -3.95
CA CYS A 295 -11.63 -24.81 -3.36
C CYS A 295 -12.95 -25.32 -3.94
N LYS A 296 -12.87 -26.16 -4.97
CA LYS A 296 -14.06 -26.78 -5.58
C LYS A 296 -14.81 -27.75 -4.66
N LYS A 297 -14.19 -28.15 -3.54
CA LYS A 297 -14.80 -29.04 -2.54
C LYS A 297 -15.54 -28.29 -1.42
N GLY A 298 -15.45 -26.96 -1.38
CA GLY A 298 -16.03 -26.18 -0.29
C GLY A 298 -15.33 -26.35 1.07
N ALA A 299 -14.12 -26.90 1.08
CA ALA A 299 -13.35 -27.17 2.30
C ALA A 299 -12.69 -25.93 2.91
N LEU A 300 -12.84 -24.74 2.32
CA LEU A 300 -12.21 -23.51 2.77
C LEU A 300 -13.28 -22.46 3.06
N THR A 301 -13.22 -21.87 4.25
CA THR A 301 -14.12 -20.77 4.67
C THR A 301 -13.33 -19.66 5.36
N LEU A 302 -13.94 -18.48 5.50
CA LEU A 302 -13.45 -17.44 6.41
C LEU A 302 -14.15 -17.56 7.76
N ILE A 303 -13.38 -17.49 8.84
CA ILE A 303 -13.87 -17.43 10.21
C ILE A 303 -13.39 -16.13 10.88
N PRO A 304 -14.14 -15.56 11.83
CA PRO A 304 -13.69 -14.42 12.61
C PRO A 304 -12.38 -14.73 13.34
N ALA A 305 -11.40 -13.83 13.22
CA ALA A 305 -10.12 -13.92 13.92
C ALA A 305 -10.17 -13.06 15.19
N ARG A 306 -9.71 -13.62 16.32
CA ARG A 306 -9.68 -12.90 17.60
C ARG A 306 -8.46 -11.98 17.67
N ASN A 307 -8.54 -10.93 18.49
CA ASN A 307 -7.42 -10.06 18.85
C ASN A 307 -6.76 -9.32 17.67
N ARG A 308 -7.51 -9.04 16.59
CA ARG A 308 -7.03 -8.20 15.49
C ARG A 308 -7.12 -6.71 15.86
N PRO A 309 -6.04 -5.92 15.77
CA PRO A 309 -6.08 -4.49 16.09
C PRO A 309 -7.00 -3.74 15.12
N VAL A 310 -7.83 -2.85 15.66
CA VAL A 310 -8.64 -1.95 14.82
C VAL A 310 -7.72 -0.91 14.15
N PRO A 311 -7.78 -0.74 12.82
CA PRO A 311 -7.01 0.27 12.13
C PRO A 311 -7.26 1.68 12.70
N PRO A 312 -6.22 2.52 12.82
CA PRO A 312 -6.37 3.94 13.14
C PRO A 312 -7.46 4.61 12.30
N LEU A 313 -8.13 5.62 12.87
CA LEU A 313 -9.20 6.31 12.15
C LEU A 313 -8.62 7.11 10.98
N LYS A 314 -7.58 7.91 11.24
CA LYS A 314 -6.97 8.83 10.27
C LYS A 314 -5.48 8.56 10.06
N ARG A 315 -4.93 9.11 8.98
CA ARG A 315 -3.51 9.04 8.65
C ARG A 315 -2.61 9.61 9.76
N LYS A 316 -3.02 10.70 10.41
CA LYS A 316 -2.32 11.26 11.59
C LYS A 316 -2.09 10.25 12.69
N ASP A 317 -3.14 9.52 13.05
CA ASP A 317 -3.14 8.60 14.18
C ASP A 317 -2.20 7.42 13.88
N LEU A 318 -2.20 6.96 12.62
CA LEU A 318 -1.29 5.93 12.13
C LEU A 318 0.17 6.38 12.28
N TYR A 319 0.54 7.52 11.69
CA TYR A 319 1.93 8.00 11.76
C TYR A 319 2.35 8.36 13.18
N PHE A 320 1.45 8.91 14.00
CA PHE A 320 1.74 9.20 15.41
C PHE A 320 2.10 7.93 16.18
N ARG A 321 1.34 6.83 16.00
CA ARG A 321 1.63 5.52 16.61
C ARG A 321 3.00 4.99 16.17
N ILE A 322 3.27 4.99 14.86
CA ILE A 322 4.54 4.51 14.29
C ILE A 322 5.72 5.33 14.78
N LEU A 323 5.62 6.67 14.79
CA LEU A 323 6.68 7.54 15.29
C LEU A 323 6.97 7.30 16.78
N ARG A 324 5.92 7.05 17.57
CA ARG A 324 6.08 6.70 18.99
C ARG A 324 6.78 5.35 19.16
N GLU A 325 6.34 4.31 18.44
CA GLU A 325 6.92 2.98 18.46
C GLU A 325 8.40 2.98 18.05
N LYS A 326 8.77 3.86 17.10
CA LYS A 326 10.14 4.02 16.63
C LYS A 326 10.99 4.99 17.46
N GLY A 327 10.46 5.60 18.52
CA GLY A 327 11.18 6.60 19.32
C GLY A 327 11.48 7.92 18.58
N ARG A 328 10.74 8.24 17.52
CA ARG A 328 10.94 9.41 16.63
C ARG A 328 9.86 10.49 16.80
N LEU A 329 9.00 10.38 17.81
CA LEU A 329 7.90 11.33 18.03
C LEU A 329 8.38 12.71 18.50
N THR A 330 9.34 12.77 19.44
CA THR A 330 9.82 14.05 20.02
C THR A 330 10.40 14.99 18.96
N PRO A 331 11.31 14.55 18.06
CA PRO A 331 11.82 15.41 16.98
C PRO A 331 10.72 15.97 16.07
N TYR A 332 9.68 15.17 15.79
CA TYR A 332 8.54 15.58 14.97
C TYR A 332 7.73 16.69 15.64
N ILE A 333 7.37 16.53 16.92
CA ILE A 333 6.61 17.53 17.68
C ILE A 333 7.39 18.84 17.81
N VAL A 334 8.68 18.78 18.14
CA VAL A 334 9.54 19.97 18.26
C VAL A 334 9.65 20.71 16.92
N GLY A 335 9.73 19.98 15.81
CA GLY A 335 9.69 20.57 14.47
C GLY A 335 8.40 21.34 14.17
N GLY A 336 7.25 20.74 14.52
CA GLY A 336 5.93 21.37 14.36
C GLY A 336 5.76 22.64 15.21
N ILE A 337 6.18 22.61 16.48
CA ILE A 337 6.13 23.76 17.39
C ILE A 337 6.98 24.92 16.85
N ARG A 338 8.21 24.64 16.41
CA ARG A 338 9.10 25.67 15.83
C ARG A 338 8.52 26.31 14.57
N LYS A 339 7.81 25.52 13.74
CA LYS A 339 7.10 26.03 12.55
C LYS A 339 5.96 26.95 12.95
N GLY A 340 5.10 26.52 13.88
CA GLY A 340 3.98 27.33 14.39
C GLY A 340 4.44 28.67 15.01
N LEU A 341 5.50 28.66 15.81
CA LEU A 341 6.11 29.88 16.37
C LEU A 341 6.63 30.81 15.27
N ARG A 342 7.27 30.26 14.23
CA ARG A 342 7.77 31.05 13.09
C ARG A 342 6.64 31.68 12.27
N ASP A 343 5.55 30.93 12.04
CA ASP A 343 4.39 31.41 11.29
C ASP A 343 3.68 32.54 12.05
N LEU A 344 3.54 32.39 13.38
CA LEU A 344 3.00 33.41 14.28
C LEU A 344 3.85 34.70 14.26
N LEU A 345 5.17 34.57 14.36
CA LEU A 345 6.11 35.70 14.31
C LEU A 345 6.13 36.41 12.94
N LYS A 346 5.80 35.71 11.86
CA LYS A 346 5.74 36.27 10.50
C LYS A 346 4.38 36.85 10.14
N GLY A 347 3.43 36.95 11.08
CA GLY A 347 2.10 37.53 10.85
C GLY A 347 1.26 36.77 9.82
N LYS A 348 1.61 35.52 9.51
CA LYS A 348 0.84 34.70 8.57
C LYS A 348 -0.42 34.23 9.30
N VAL A 349 -1.60 34.61 8.79
CA VAL A 349 -2.86 33.93 9.13
C VAL A 349 -2.63 32.46 8.85
N ILE A 350 -2.62 31.63 9.90
CA ILE A 350 -2.51 30.18 9.77
C ILE A 350 -3.74 29.78 8.97
N PRO A 351 -3.62 29.42 7.67
CA PRO A 351 -4.76 28.88 6.95
C PRO A 351 -5.16 27.64 7.76
N ALA A 352 -6.45 27.42 7.98
CA ALA A 352 -6.92 26.19 8.61
C ALA A 352 -6.31 25.01 7.85
N LYS A 353 -5.20 24.47 8.35
CA LYS A 353 -4.45 23.44 7.64
C LYS A 353 -5.40 22.25 7.58
N VAL A 354 -5.75 21.85 6.37
CA VAL A 354 -6.06 20.45 6.12
C VAL A 354 -4.77 19.84 5.59
N PRO A 355 -3.84 19.41 6.46
CA PRO A 355 -2.74 18.57 6.02
C PRO A 355 -3.34 17.24 5.55
N ILE A 356 -2.70 16.58 4.60
CA ILE A 356 -2.96 15.17 4.21
C ILE A 356 -2.91 14.22 5.43
N ILE A 357 -2.32 14.70 6.52
CA ILE A 357 -2.28 14.04 7.81
C ILE A 357 -3.66 14.09 8.52
N ASN A 358 -4.49 15.13 8.33
CA ASN A 358 -5.81 15.31 8.98
C ASN A 358 -6.99 14.69 8.20
N GLU A 359 -6.78 14.24 6.95
CA GLU A 359 -7.79 13.52 6.16
C GLU A 359 -7.77 12.01 6.41
#